data_AF-A0A831U1L3-F1
#
_entry.id   AF-A0A831U1L3-F1
#
_cell.length_a   1.000
_cell.length_b   1.000
_cell.length_c   1.000
_cell.angle_alpha   90.00
_cell.angle_beta   90.00
_cell.angle_gamma   90.00
#
_symmetry.space_group_name_H-M   'P 1'
#
loop_
_entity.id
_entity.type
_entity.pdbx_description
1 polymer ?
#
loop_
_entity_poly.entity_id
_entity_poly.type
_entity_poly.pdbx_seq_one_letter_code
_entity_poly.pdbx_strand_id
1 'polypeptide(L)' 'MKQPWDERNRNLIVNINGRLVHRDEAGISPFDSAVQGGDAVWEGLRLYDGRIFKLIEHLDRLRSSALALA' A
#
# COMPACT_ATOMS: atom_id res chain seq x y z
N MET A 1 3.84 15.30 -3.07
CA MET A 1 2.90 14.32 -3.68
C MET A 1 2.08 15.07 -4.73
N LYS A 2 2.13 14.71 -6.02
CA LYS A 2 1.54 15.48 -7.13
C LYS A 2 0.10 15.08 -7.50
N GLN A 3 -0.54 14.21 -6.71
CA GLN A 3 -1.93 13.83 -6.98
C GLN A 3 -2.86 14.88 -6.38
N PRO A 4 -3.76 15.49 -7.19
CA PRO A 4 -4.79 16.37 -6.66
C PRO A 4 -5.72 15.58 -5.74
N TRP A 5 -6.35 16.30 -4.80
CA TRP A 5 -7.39 15.70 -3.99
C TRP A 5 -8.50 15.13 -4.88
N ASP A 6 -8.95 13.92 -4.55
CA ASP A 6 -10.06 13.24 -5.20
C ASP A 6 -11.08 12.88 -4.13
N GLU A 7 -12.29 13.41 -4.24
CA GLU A 7 -13.35 13.21 -3.26
C GLU A 7 -13.73 11.73 -3.09
N ARG A 8 -13.52 10.91 -4.12
CA ARG A 8 -13.72 9.46 -4.05
C ARG A 8 -12.81 8.79 -3.01
N ASN A 9 -11.68 9.41 -2.68
CA ASN A 9 -10.71 8.92 -1.71
C ASN A 9 -10.98 9.42 -0.29
N ARG A 10 -12.12 10.08 -0.03
CA ARG A 10 -12.45 10.64 1.28
C ARG A 10 -12.57 9.57 2.37
N ASN A 11 -13.19 8.44 2.04
CA ASN A 11 -13.52 7.39 3.01
C ASN A 11 -12.66 6.12 2.84
N LEU A 12 -11.41 6.26 2.42
CA LEU A 12 -10.51 5.11 2.27
C LEU A 12 -10.30 4.42 3.62
N ILE A 13 -10.26 3.10 3.55
CA ILE A 13 -9.92 2.24 4.69
C ILE A 13 -8.49 1.74 4.49
N VAL A 14 -7.69 1.84 5.54
CA VAL A 14 -6.30 1.39 5.58
C VAL A 14 -6.18 0.25 6.58
N ASN A 15 -5.51 -0.83 6.22
CA ASN A 15 -5.17 -1.88 7.17
C ASN A 15 -3.79 -1.59 7.77
N ILE A 16 -3.71 -1.46 9.10
CA ILE A 16 -2.47 -1.31 9.84
C ILE A 16 -2.49 -2.30 11.00
N ASN A 17 -1.51 -3.20 11.05
CA ASN A 17 -1.39 -4.25 12.08
C ASN A 17 -2.67 -5.10 12.25
N GLY A 18 -3.34 -5.43 11.14
CA GLY A 18 -4.57 -6.24 11.15
C GLY A 18 -5.85 -5.46 11.46
N ARG A 19 -5.76 -4.15 11.74
CA ARG A 19 -6.91 -3.29 12.02
C ARG A 19 -7.24 -2.43 10.81
N LEU A 20 -8.52 -2.46 10.41
CA LEU A 20 -9.08 -1.55 9.40
C LEU A 20 -9.43 -0.20 10.05
N VAL A 21 -8.85 0.88 9.53
CA VAL A 21 -9.05 2.24 10.05
C VAL A 21 -9.38 3.22 8.93
N HIS A 22 -10.09 4.29 9.27
CA HIS A 22 -10.30 5.40 8.34
C HIS A 22 -8.96 6.09 8.03
N ARG A 23 -8.78 6.59 6.80
CA ARG A 23 -7.55 7.27 6.36
C ARG A 23 -7.10 8.43 7.26
N ASP A 24 -8.03 9.11 7.91
CA ASP A 24 -7.74 10.27 8.77
C ASP A 24 -7.14 9.85 10.13
N GLU A 25 -7.29 8.57 10.49
CA GLU A 25 -6.69 7.97 11.70
C GLU A 25 -5.49 7.07 11.36
N ALA A 26 -5.26 6.82 10.07
CA ALA A 26 -4.21 5.92 9.61
C ALA A 26 -2.82 6.52 9.87
N GLY A 27 -1.95 5.75 10.53
CA GLY A 27 -0.57 6.16 10.79
C GLY A 27 0.30 4.99 11.25
N ILE A 28 1.57 5.05 10.87
CA ILE A 28 2.63 4.19 11.39
C ILE A 28 3.64 5.03 12.18
N SER A 29 4.49 4.39 12.96
CA SER A 29 5.51 5.08 13.75
C SER A 29 6.46 5.85 12.84
N PRO A 30 6.89 7.08 13.19
CA PRO A 30 7.98 7.75 12.49
C PRO A 30 9.32 7.00 12.64
N PHE A 31 9.42 6.08 13.60
CA PHE A 31 10.57 5.22 13.81
C PHE A 31 10.48 3.86 13.07
N ASP A 32 9.47 3.66 12.23
CA ASP A 32 9.42 2.49 11.33
C ASP A 32 10.55 2.57 10.27
N SER A 33 11.17 1.45 9.90
CA SER A 33 12.29 1.44 8.94
C SER A 33 11.87 1.93 7.55
N ALA A 34 10.59 1.71 7.18
CA ALA A 34 10.01 2.24 5.96
C ALA A 34 9.98 3.78 5.94
N VAL A 35 9.84 4.43 7.10
CA VAL A 35 9.85 5.90 7.22
C VAL A 35 11.27 6.43 7.36
N GLN A 36 12.11 5.79 8.17
CA GLN A 36 13.46 6.28 8.46
C GLN A 36 14.43 6.12 7.28
N GLY A 37 14.34 4.98 6.58
CA GLY A 37 15.31 4.59 5.55
C GLY A 37 14.67 4.19 4.21
N GLY A 38 13.34 4.19 4.11
CA GLY A 38 12.67 3.66 2.93
C GLY A 38 12.82 2.14 2.77
N ASP A 39 13.11 1.43 3.86
CA ASP A 39 13.28 -0.02 3.88
C ASP A 39 11.92 -0.73 3.75
N ALA A 40 11.40 -0.75 2.53
CA ALA A 40 10.13 -1.36 2.19
C ALA A 40 10.03 -1.62 0.68
N VAL A 41 9.15 -2.55 0.30
CA VAL A 41 8.68 -2.74 -1.08
C VAL A 41 7.18 -2.50 -1.14
N TRP A 42 6.67 -2.14 -2.33
CA TRP A 42 5.25 -1.85 -2.52
C TRP A 42 4.75 -2.30 -3.88
N GLU A 43 3.44 -2.49 -3.99
CA GLU A 43 2.75 -2.79 -5.24
C GLU A 43 1.46 -1.98 -5.38
N GLY A 44 1.14 -1.61 -6.62
CA GLY A 44 -0.11 -0.94 -6.97
C GLY A 44 -1.03 -1.88 -7.72
N LEU A 45 -2.18 -2.23 -7.14
CA LEU A 45 -3.20 -3.06 -7.79
C LEU A 45 -4.29 -2.21 -8.44
N ARG A 46 -4.85 -2.72 -9.54
CA ARG A 46 -6.03 -2.14 -10.20
C ARG A 46 -7.17 -3.14 -10.19
N LEU A 47 -8.37 -2.66 -9.85
CA LEU A 47 -9.60 -3.43 -9.82
C LEU A 47 -10.50 -2.96 -10.96
N TYR A 48 -10.96 -3.90 -11.78
CA TYR A 48 -11.95 -3.67 -12.83
C TYR A 48 -13.08 -4.67 -12.65
N ASP A 49 -14.32 -4.19 -12.54
CA ASP A 49 -15.53 -5.03 -12.44
C ASP A 49 -15.40 -6.19 -11.42
N GLY A 50 -14.86 -5.88 -10.24
CA GLY A 50 -14.68 -6.85 -9.15
C GLY A 50 -13.50 -7.82 -9.31
N ARG A 51 -12.65 -7.64 -10.34
CA ARG A 51 -11.47 -8.48 -10.58
C ARG A 51 -10.18 -7.67 -10.54
N ILE A 52 -9.18 -8.19 -9.85
CA ILE A 52 -7.84 -7.58 -9.80
C ILE A 52 -7.11 -7.94 -11.09
N PHE A 53 -6.64 -6.94 -11.81
CA PHE A 53 -5.86 -7.14 -13.03
C PHE A 53 -4.49 -7.76 -12.68
N LYS A 54 -4.19 -8.93 -13.26
CA LYS A 54 -2.90 -9.63 -13.11
C LYS A 54 -2.41 -9.81 -11.67
N LEU A 55 -3.32 -10.22 -10.78
CA LEU A 55 -3.03 -10.36 -9.34
C LEU A 55 -1.77 -11.19 -9.07
N ILE A 56 -1.65 -12.34 -9.74
CA ILE A 56 -0.53 -13.27 -9.50
C ILE A 56 0.79 -12.61 -9.87
N GLU A 57 0.88 -11.97 -11.03
CA GLU A 57 2.11 -11.32 -11.48
C GLU A 57 2.50 -10.13 -10.58
N HIS A 58 1.52 -9.40 -10.03
CA HIS A 58 1.80 -8.36 -9.02
C HIS A 58 2.35 -8.95 -7.72
N LEU A 59 1.76 -10.05 -7.22
CA LEU A 59 2.24 -10.71 -5.99
C LEU A 59 3.62 -11.33 -6.18
N ASP A 60 3.89 -11.93 -7.33
CA ASP A 60 5.21 -12.48 -7.68
C ASP A 60 6.25 -11.36 -7.71
N ARG A 61 5.92 -10.20 -8.29
CA ARG A 61 6.81 -9.04 -8.29
C ARG A 61 7.05 -8.50 -6.88
N LEU A 62 6.01 -8.36 -6.06
CA LEU A 62 6.15 -7.92 -4.66
C LEU A 62 7.10 -8.83 -3.87
N ARG A 63 6.92 -10.15 -4.00
CA ARG A 63 7.78 -11.14 -3.34
C ARG A 63 9.21 -11.06 -3.85
N SER A 64 9.39 -10.94 -5.17
CA SER A 64 10.71 -10.85 -5.79
C SER A 64 11.45 -9.59 -5.36
N SER A 65 10.75 -8.45 -5.26
CA SER A 65 11.30 -7.20 -4.72
C SER A 65 11.71 -7.35 -3.26
N ALA A 66 10.89 -8.00 -2.42
CA ALA A 66 11.23 -8.25 -1.02
C ALA A 66 12.48 -9.13 -0.89
N LEU A 67 12.61 -10.18 -1.71
CA LEU A 67 13.81 -11.03 -1.75
C LEU A 67 15.07 -10.28 -2.22
N ALA A 68 14.93 -9.26 -3.06
CA ALA A 68 16.05 -8.45 -3.55
C ALA A 68 16.57 -7.44 -2.52
N LEU A 69 15.80 -7.13 -1.47
CA LEU A 69 16.25 -6.32 -0.32
C LEU A 69 16.98 -7.15 0.75
N ALA A 70 16.90 -8.48 0.69
CA ALA A 70 17.43 -9.40 1.70
C ALA A 70 18.95 -9.61 1.62
#